data_AF-A0A957EEK1-F1
#
_entry.id   AF-A0A957EEK1-F1
#
_cell.length_a   1.000
_cell.length_b   1.000
_cell.length_c   1.000
_cell.angle_alpha   90.00
_cell.angle_beta   90.00
_cell.angle_gamma   90.00
#
_symmetry.space_group_name_H-M   'P 1'
#
loop_
_entity.id
_entity.type
_entity.pdbx_description
1 polymer ?
#
loop_
_entity_poly.entity_id
_entity_poly.type
_entity_poly.pdbx_seq_one_letter_code
_entity_poly.pdbx_strand_id
1 'polypeptide(L)'
;PLRAALEIRRRILNSTFTQRIALTYNSAQLDFDTTIQWQERHILLKVAFPVDVLSPTATHEIQWGNVQRPTHRNTSWDWARFETAAQKWVDLSEGGYGVALLNDCKYGHDIHDNVMRLSLLRSPTNPDPEADQGEHRFAYSLFPHANAAGSLLSPSDVARRAYLFNNPLLAVTTSHPAAQPPAALLHVPDNIVIETIKQAEDGNGVIVRFYECNRQRGLVTLQAGFALEAAYLCNLLEENEAALLVTGNEVQLEIRPFQIVTLRLLAAQ
;
A
#
# COMPACT_ATOMS: atom_id res chain seq x y z
N PRO A 1 1.51 -23.12 -15.71
CA PRO A 1 2.61 -22.61 -14.85
C PRO A 1 2.03 -21.58 -13.87
N LEU A 2 2.44 -21.59 -12.59
CA LEU A 2 1.92 -20.64 -11.58
C LEU A 2 2.50 -19.23 -11.73
N ARG A 3 3.69 -19.10 -12.34
CA ARG A 3 4.37 -17.83 -12.61
C ARG A 3 5.21 -17.97 -13.88
N ALA A 4 5.21 -16.95 -14.72
CA ALA A 4 6.12 -16.81 -15.85
C ALA A 4 7.01 -15.59 -15.62
N ALA A 5 8.30 -15.66 -16.00
CA ALA A 5 9.23 -14.57 -15.80
C ALA A 5 10.22 -14.44 -16.96
N LEU A 6 10.60 -13.19 -17.26
CA LEU A 6 11.66 -12.82 -18.17
C LEU A 6 12.79 -12.15 -17.38
N GLU A 7 14.01 -12.67 -17.50
CA GLU A 7 15.20 -12.05 -16.92
C GLU A 7 15.93 -11.22 -17.98
N ILE A 8 16.17 -9.95 -17.68
CA ILE A 8 16.88 -8.99 -18.52
C ILE A 8 18.15 -8.58 -17.79
N ARG A 9 19.31 -8.74 -18.43
CA ARG A 9 20.60 -8.26 -17.95
C ARG A 9 21.11 -7.17 -18.87
N ARG A 10 21.35 -5.99 -18.33
CA ARG A 10 21.80 -4.82 -19.10
C ARG A 10 22.75 -3.96 -18.26
N ARG A 11 23.28 -2.93 -18.90
CA ARG A 11 24.13 -1.92 -18.27
C ARG A 11 23.59 -0.54 -18.61
N ILE A 12 23.51 0.33 -17.62
CA ILE A 12 23.27 1.76 -17.75
C ILE A 12 24.56 2.44 -17.35
N LEU A 13 25.22 3.12 -18.28
CA LEU A 13 26.53 3.74 -18.05
C LEU A 13 27.54 2.74 -17.46
N ASN A 14 27.96 2.93 -16.21
CA ASN A 14 28.91 2.08 -15.49
C ASN A 14 28.20 1.01 -14.63
N SER A 15 26.89 1.12 -14.46
CA SER A 15 26.08 0.29 -13.56
C SER A 15 25.42 -0.87 -14.30
N THR A 16 25.71 -2.10 -13.90
CA THR A 16 25.06 -3.31 -14.43
C THR A 16 23.84 -3.66 -13.60
N PHE A 17 22.75 -4.08 -14.25
CA PHE A 17 21.54 -4.51 -13.57
C PHE A 17 20.96 -5.80 -14.17
N THR A 18 20.31 -6.56 -13.31
CA THR A 18 19.46 -7.69 -13.65
C THR A 18 18.05 -7.37 -13.19
N GLN A 19 17.10 -7.42 -14.11
CA GLN A 19 15.69 -7.22 -13.82
C GLN A 19 14.90 -8.46 -14.21
N ARG A 20 14.08 -8.97 -13.30
CA ARG A 20 13.12 -10.04 -13.57
C ARG A 20 11.73 -9.44 -13.63
N ILE A 21 11.10 -9.57 -14.79
CA ILE A 21 9.73 -9.15 -15.03
C ILE A 21 8.87 -10.41 -14.96
N ALA A 22 7.89 -10.46 -14.05
CA ALA A 22 7.11 -11.66 -13.83
C ALA A 22 5.61 -11.40 -13.78
N LEU A 23 4.85 -12.37 -14.30
CA LEU A 23 3.39 -12.40 -14.25
C LEU A 23 2.96 -13.69 -13.56
N THR A 24 2.12 -13.55 -12.55
CA THR A 24 1.56 -14.67 -11.77
C THR A 24 0.22 -15.09 -12.35
N TYR A 25 -0.10 -16.38 -12.31
CA TYR A 25 -1.36 -16.94 -12.78
C TYR A 25 -2.56 -16.23 -12.13
N ASN A 26 -3.58 -15.88 -12.92
CA ASN A 26 -4.78 -15.13 -12.50
C ASN A 26 -4.50 -13.77 -11.84
N SER A 27 -3.37 -13.13 -12.16
CA SER A 27 -3.07 -11.76 -11.73
C SER A 27 -2.83 -10.85 -12.93
N ALA A 28 -3.38 -9.65 -12.90
CA ALA A 28 -3.04 -8.58 -13.84
C ALA A 28 -1.78 -7.80 -13.42
N GLN A 29 -1.27 -8.05 -12.21
CA GLN A 29 -0.10 -7.38 -11.65
C GLN A 29 1.19 -7.92 -12.28
N LEU A 30 1.97 -7.01 -12.88
CA LEU A 30 3.28 -7.28 -13.44
C LEU A 30 4.36 -6.84 -12.45
N ASP A 31 5.13 -7.80 -11.94
CA ASP A 31 6.14 -7.57 -10.92
C ASP A 31 7.53 -7.38 -11.54
N PHE A 32 8.27 -6.39 -11.04
CA PHE A 32 9.64 -6.08 -11.45
C PHE A 32 10.56 -6.23 -10.24
N ASP A 33 11.38 -7.26 -10.23
CA ASP A 33 12.44 -7.47 -9.23
C ASP A 33 13.76 -7.03 -9.87
N THR A 34 14.39 -5.98 -9.35
CA THR A 34 15.61 -5.40 -9.91
C THR A 34 16.75 -5.46 -8.91
N THR A 35 17.86 -6.08 -9.34
CA THR A 35 19.16 -5.99 -8.66
C THR A 35 20.10 -5.17 -9.53
N ILE A 36 20.73 -4.13 -8.97
CA ILE A 36 21.63 -3.24 -9.69
C ILE A 36 22.90 -2.99 -8.88
N GLN A 37 24.06 -3.09 -9.55
CA GLN A 37 25.33 -2.62 -9.02
C GLN A 37 25.49 -1.15 -9.42
N TRP A 38 25.12 -0.25 -8.52
CA TRP A 38 25.10 1.19 -8.76
C TRP A 38 26.48 1.81 -8.54
N GLN A 39 26.99 2.50 -9.56
CA GLN A 39 28.31 3.14 -9.56
C GLN A 39 28.28 4.59 -10.07
N GLU A 40 27.10 5.14 -10.35
CA GLU A 40 27.00 6.47 -10.94
C GLU A 40 27.17 7.59 -9.90
N ARG A 41 27.45 8.79 -10.39
CA ARG A 41 27.52 10.04 -9.61
C ARG A 41 26.71 11.12 -10.29
N HIS A 42 25.98 11.91 -9.51
CA HIS A 42 25.06 12.96 -9.99
C HIS A 42 24.00 12.48 -10.99
N ILE A 43 23.60 11.21 -10.89
CA ILE A 43 22.52 10.61 -11.70
C ILE A 43 21.33 10.26 -10.81
N LEU A 44 20.13 10.49 -11.34
CA LEU A 44 18.86 10.01 -10.81
C LEU A 44 18.29 8.98 -11.80
N LEU A 45 18.27 7.71 -11.37
CA LEU A 45 17.65 6.64 -12.13
C LEU A 45 16.15 6.63 -11.85
N LYS A 46 15.34 6.67 -12.90
CA LYS A 46 13.89 6.46 -12.84
C LYS A 46 13.48 5.33 -13.79
N VAL A 47 12.41 4.63 -13.43
CA VAL A 47 11.63 3.85 -14.40
C VAL A 47 10.41 4.67 -14.82
N ALA A 48 9.99 4.53 -16.08
CA ALA A 48 8.85 5.25 -16.64
C ALA A 48 7.89 4.29 -17.32
N PHE A 49 6.60 4.50 -17.05
CA PHE A 49 5.48 3.78 -17.64
C PHE A 49 4.55 4.79 -18.30
N PRO A 50 4.70 5.02 -19.61
CA PRO A 50 3.68 5.69 -20.39
C PRO A 50 2.44 4.78 -20.41
N VAL A 51 1.35 5.23 -19.82
CA VAL A 51 0.06 4.53 -19.82
C VAL A 51 -0.93 5.30 -20.66
N ASP A 52 -1.89 4.62 -21.29
CA ASP A 52 -2.93 5.30 -22.06
C ASP A 52 -4.13 5.62 -21.16
N VAL A 53 -3.93 6.57 -20.23
CA VAL A 53 -4.94 7.00 -19.26
C VAL A 53 -4.97 8.52 -19.22
N LEU A 54 -6.16 9.10 -19.39
CA LEU A 54 -6.39 10.53 -19.32
C LEU A 54 -7.04 10.90 -17.99
N SER A 55 -6.23 11.44 -17.08
CA SER A 55 -6.74 11.97 -15.82
C SER A 55 -6.00 13.25 -15.41
N PRO A 56 -6.72 14.32 -14.99
CA PRO A 56 -6.09 15.56 -14.55
C PRO A 56 -5.41 15.42 -13.18
N THR A 57 -5.63 14.31 -12.48
CA THR A 57 -5.08 14.05 -11.15
C THR A 57 -4.67 12.59 -10.98
N ALA A 58 -3.62 12.35 -10.19
CA ALA A 58 -3.24 11.03 -9.74
C ALA A 58 -3.40 10.91 -8.21
N THR A 59 -3.84 9.74 -7.75
CA THR A 59 -4.06 9.44 -6.34
C THR A 59 -2.76 8.88 -5.74
N HIS A 60 -2.26 9.51 -4.69
CA HIS A 60 -1.02 9.12 -4.01
C HIS A 60 -1.33 8.67 -2.58
N GLU A 61 -0.80 7.52 -2.18
CA GLU A 61 -0.89 7.09 -0.78
C GLU A 61 -0.13 8.04 0.14
N ILE A 62 -0.76 8.37 1.26
CA ILE A 62 -0.14 9.03 2.42
C ILE A 62 -0.44 8.20 3.67
N GLN A 63 0.13 8.60 4.81
CA GLN A 63 -0.15 7.95 6.09
C GLN A 63 -1.67 7.96 6.35
N TRP A 64 -2.24 6.76 6.52
CA TRP A 64 -3.66 6.55 6.83
C TRP A 64 -4.64 7.20 5.84
N GLY A 65 -4.29 7.23 4.55
CA GLY A 65 -5.20 7.74 3.52
C GLY A 65 -4.54 7.93 2.17
N ASN A 66 -5.14 8.80 1.37
CA ASN A 66 -4.60 9.18 0.07
C ASN A 66 -4.95 10.63 -0.28
N VAL A 67 -4.17 11.20 -1.18
CA VAL A 67 -4.37 12.55 -1.69
C VAL A 67 -4.28 12.57 -3.20
N GLN A 68 -5.16 13.32 -3.85
CA GLN A 68 -5.10 13.57 -5.28
C GLN A 68 -4.18 14.75 -5.56
N ARG A 69 -3.27 14.57 -6.51
CA ARG A 69 -2.34 15.61 -6.96
C ARG A 69 -2.49 15.80 -8.48
N PRO A 70 -2.41 17.04 -9.00
CA PRO A 70 -2.51 17.28 -10.43
C PRO A 70 -1.43 16.56 -11.24
N THR A 71 -1.77 16.13 -12.45
CA THR A 71 -0.83 15.54 -13.42
C THR A 71 -0.27 16.58 -14.39
N HIS A 72 -0.72 17.84 -14.30
CA HIS A 72 -0.30 18.96 -15.15
C HIS A 72 0.46 20.03 -14.36
N ARG A 73 1.11 20.98 -15.05
CA ARG A 73 1.92 22.05 -14.42
C ARG A 73 1.36 23.46 -14.65
N ASN A 74 0.07 23.64 -14.42
CA ASN A 74 -0.64 24.89 -14.72
C ASN A 74 -0.36 26.02 -13.73
N THR A 75 0.01 25.69 -12.48
CA THR A 75 0.36 26.69 -11.45
C THR A 75 1.83 26.59 -11.05
N SER A 76 2.38 27.64 -10.43
CA SER A 76 3.74 27.58 -9.85
C SER A 76 3.89 26.48 -8.80
N TRP A 77 2.81 26.22 -8.06
CA TRP A 77 2.72 25.12 -7.11
C TRP A 77 2.79 23.75 -7.79
N ASP A 78 2.17 23.60 -8.95
CA ASP A 78 2.22 22.34 -9.71
C ASP A 78 3.59 22.15 -10.37
N TRP A 79 4.18 23.23 -10.88
CA TRP A 79 5.54 23.21 -11.41
C TRP A 79 6.58 22.80 -10.36
N ALA A 80 6.41 23.26 -9.12
CA ALA A 80 7.27 22.89 -7.99
C ALA A 80 7.12 21.41 -7.56
N ARG A 81 6.03 20.72 -7.93
CA ARG A 81 5.77 19.30 -7.63
C ARG A 81 6.27 18.37 -8.74
N PHE A 82 7.52 18.56 -9.17
CA PHE A 82 8.16 17.70 -10.16
C PHE A 82 8.41 16.26 -9.65
N GLU A 83 8.37 16.06 -8.33
CA GLU A 83 8.43 14.77 -7.67
C GLU A 83 7.68 14.88 -6.34
N THR A 84 6.91 13.87 -5.98
CA THR A 84 6.18 13.85 -4.71
C THR A 84 6.32 12.52 -4.00
N ALA A 85 6.24 12.56 -2.67
CA ALA A 85 6.27 11.38 -1.84
C ALA A 85 4.95 10.61 -1.90
N ALA A 86 5.02 9.30 -2.07
CA ALA A 86 3.95 8.35 -1.80
C ALA A 86 4.55 7.13 -1.11
N GLN A 87 3.79 6.46 -0.26
CA GLN A 87 4.32 5.38 0.58
C GLN A 87 4.54 4.10 -0.23
N LYS A 88 3.47 3.38 -0.56
CA LYS A 88 3.51 2.06 -1.21
C LYS A 88 2.88 2.08 -2.60
N TRP A 89 1.99 3.02 -2.88
CA TRP A 89 1.32 3.10 -4.18
C TRP A 89 0.97 4.50 -4.66
N VAL A 90 0.88 4.61 -5.98
CA VAL A 90 0.23 5.70 -6.70
C VAL A 90 -0.71 5.12 -7.75
N ASP A 91 -1.79 5.82 -8.07
CA ASP A 91 -2.79 5.37 -9.02
C ASP A 91 -3.15 6.49 -10.00
N LEU A 92 -3.23 6.13 -11.28
CA LEU A 92 -3.75 6.97 -12.34
C LEU A 92 -4.94 6.26 -12.97
N SER A 93 -6.14 6.80 -12.74
CA SER A 93 -7.40 6.20 -13.15
C SER A 93 -8.28 7.17 -13.93
N GLU A 94 -9.01 6.63 -14.90
CA GLU A 94 -10.11 7.26 -15.64
C GLU A 94 -11.34 6.33 -15.61
N GLY A 95 -12.51 6.83 -16.03
CA GLY A 95 -13.83 6.18 -15.91
C GLY A 95 -13.91 4.69 -15.57
N GLY A 96 -13.38 3.81 -16.43
CA GLY A 96 -13.43 2.33 -16.26
C GLY A 96 -12.09 1.61 -16.28
N TYR A 97 -10.96 2.33 -16.33
CA TYR A 97 -9.63 1.75 -16.39
C TYR A 97 -8.64 2.58 -15.58
N GLY A 98 -7.78 1.89 -14.83
CA GLY A 98 -6.75 2.52 -14.03
C GLY A 98 -5.47 1.71 -14.04
N VAL A 99 -4.37 2.37 -13.70
CA VAL A 99 -3.08 1.73 -13.52
C VAL A 99 -2.48 2.22 -12.21
N ALA A 100 -2.30 1.27 -11.30
CA ALA A 100 -1.57 1.49 -10.06
C ALA A 100 -0.10 1.10 -10.23
N LEU A 101 0.78 1.91 -9.64
CA LEU A 101 2.20 1.61 -9.50
C LEU A 101 2.50 1.38 -8.02
N LEU A 102 2.88 0.14 -7.70
CA LEU A 102 3.19 -0.32 -6.34
C LEU A 102 4.71 -0.36 -6.16
N ASN A 103 5.20 -0.10 -4.95
CA ASN A 103 6.61 -0.17 -4.60
C ASN A 103 6.83 -0.76 -3.20
N ASP A 104 8.05 -1.23 -2.95
CA ASP A 104 8.48 -1.76 -1.65
C ASP A 104 9.32 -0.78 -0.81
N CYS A 105 10.16 0.02 -1.47
CA CYS A 105 11.14 0.88 -0.80
C CYS A 105 11.40 2.22 -1.51
N LYS A 106 10.59 2.58 -2.51
CA LYS A 106 10.82 3.74 -3.39
C LYS A 106 9.72 4.78 -3.22
N TYR A 107 10.05 5.88 -2.54
CA TYR A 107 9.05 6.86 -2.13
C TYR A 107 8.85 8.03 -3.11
N GLY A 108 9.76 8.25 -4.05
CA GLY A 108 9.71 9.38 -4.99
C GLY A 108 8.95 9.03 -6.27
N HIS A 109 7.85 9.73 -6.54
CA HIS A 109 7.00 9.52 -7.71
C HIS A 109 6.85 10.80 -8.53
N ASP A 110 6.84 10.68 -9.84
CA ASP A 110 6.62 11.78 -10.79
C ASP A 110 5.59 11.30 -11.81
N ILE A 111 4.34 11.78 -11.68
CA ILE A 111 3.27 11.51 -12.63
C ILE A 111 2.96 12.81 -13.36
N HIS A 112 3.24 12.83 -14.66
CA HIS A 112 2.97 13.97 -15.51
C HIS A 112 2.23 13.51 -16.76
N ASP A 113 1.10 14.16 -17.04
CA ASP A 113 0.12 13.74 -18.02
C ASP A 113 -0.26 12.26 -17.82
N ASN A 114 0.17 11.40 -18.73
CA ASN A 114 -0.10 9.98 -18.74
C ASN A 114 1.16 9.12 -18.48
N VAL A 115 2.26 9.73 -18.02
CA VAL A 115 3.53 9.03 -17.77
C VAL A 115 3.75 8.91 -16.27
N MET A 116 3.66 7.68 -15.75
CA MET A 116 3.97 7.36 -14.35
C MET A 116 5.45 7.04 -14.21
N ARG A 117 6.18 7.75 -13.33
CA ARG A 117 7.59 7.48 -13.06
C ARG A 117 7.83 7.22 -11.59
N LEU A 118 8.74 6.28 -11.33
CA LEU A 118 9.24 5.95 -10.00
C LEU A 118 10.74 6.23 -9.95
N SER A 119 11.15 7.03 -8.97
CA SER A 119 12.56 7.31 -8.68
C SER A 119 13.18 6.12 -7.94
N LEU A 120 14.16 5.48 -8.57
CA LEU A 120 14.75 4.23 -8.10
C LEU A 120 16.00 4.47 -7.26
N LEU A 121 16.96 5.23 -7.79
CA LEU A 121 18.24 5.52 -7.14
C LEU A 121 18.69 6.94 -7.46
N ARG A 122 19.25 7.63 -6.47
CA ARG A 122 19.88 8.94 -6.64
C ARG A 122 21.33 8.82 -6.22
N SER A 123 22.24 9.52 -6.89
CA SER A 123 23.67 9.48 -6.55
C SER A 123 24.18 10.89 -6.20
N PRO A 124 23.73 11.47 -5.08
CA PRO A 124 24.33 12.71 -4.61
C PRO A 124 25.77 12.45 -4.16
N THR A 125 26.59 13.49 -4.09
CA THR A 125 27.97 13.38 -3.55
C THR A 125 28.17 14.25 -2.31
N ASN A 126 27.09 14.82 -1.78
CA ASN A 126 27.06 15.61 -0.57
C ASN A 126 25.75 15.31 0.20
N PRO A 127 25.79 15.08 1.52
CA PRO A 127 26.97 15.12 2.39
C PRO A 127 27.91 13.91 2.26
N ASP A 128 27.44 12.82 1.64
CA ASP A 128 28.20 11.59 1.46
C ASP A 128 28.72 11.46 0.00
N PRO A 129 30.05 11.43 -0.24
CA PRO A 129 30.64 11.27 -1.57
C PRO A 129 30.33 9.93 -2.25
N GLU A 130 29.97 8.90 -1.49
CA GLU A 130 29.71 7.54 -1.95
C GLU A 130 28.25 7.12 -1.78
N ALA A 131 27.35 8.08 -1.54
CA ALA A 131 25.93 7.83 -1.33
C ALA A 131 25.34 6.90 -2.40
N ASP A 132 24.66 5.86 -1.93
CA ASP A 132 23.99 4.85 -2.74
C ASP A 132 24.90 4.07 -3.71
N GLN A 133 26.23 4.18 -3.66
CA GLN A 133 27.10 3.28 -4.42
C GLN A 133 27.04 1.86 -3.83
N GLY A 134 27.02 0.84 -4.70
CA GLY A 134 26.98 -0.57 -4.29
C GLY A 134 25.81 -1.36 -4.86
N GLU A 135 25.54 -2.53 -4.28
CA GLU A 135 24.43 -3.38 -4.69
C GLU A 135 23.12 -2.89 -4.09
N HIS A 136 22.10 -2.71 -4.93
CA HIS A 136 20.74 -2.42 -4.52
C HIS A 136 19.78 -3.48 -5.04
N ARG A 137 18.77 -3.77 -4.23
CA ARG A 137 17.64 -4.62 -4.59
C ARG A 137 16.35 -3.88 -4.27
N PHE A 138 15.44 -3.86 -5.22
CA PHE A 138 14.14 -3.22 -5.05
C PHE A 138 13.13 -3.86 -5.98
N ALA A 139 11.88 -3.86 -5.53
CA ALA A 139 10.76 -4.35 -6.28
C ALA A 139 9.67 -3.29 -6.46
N TYR A 140 9.06 -3.30 -7.63
CA TYR A 140 7.86 -2.51 -7.91
C TYR A 140 6.96 -3.28 -8.84
N SER A 141 5.69 -2.91 -8.90
CA SER A 141 4.71 -3.59 -9.74
C SER A 141 3.83 -2.62 -10.46
N LEU A 142 3.57 -2.90 -11.74
CA LEU A 142 2.56 -2.22 -12.51
C LEU A 142 1.28 -3.05 -12.46
N PHE A 143 0.22 -2.46 -11.95
CA PHE A 143 -1.07 -3.13 -11.74
C PHE A 143 -2.17 -2.41 -12.51
N PRO A 144 -2.38 -2.76 -13.79
CA PRO A 144 -3.56 -2.33 -14.51
C PRO A 144 -4.80 -2.96 -13.87
N HIS A 145 -5.83 -2.14 -13.67
CA HIS A 145 -7.07 -2.59 -13.09
C HIS A 145 -8.31 -2.03 -13.80
N ALA A 146 -9.15 -2.97 -14.19
CA ALA A 146 -10.55 -2.79 -14.49
C ALA A 146 -11.25 -4.05 -13.94
N ASN A 147 -12.29 -3.91 -13.14
CA ASN A 147 -13.01 -5.08 -12.66
C ASN A 147 -13.77 -5.75 -13.83
N ALA A 148 -14.22 -6.99 -13.65
CA ALA A 148 -14.91 -7.77 -14.70
C ALA A 148 -16.22 -7.12 -15.22
N ALA A 149 -16.76 -6.14 -14.50
CA ALA A 149 -17.93 -5.34 -14.87
C ALA A 149 -17.54 -3.94 -15.42
N GLY A 150 -16.26 -3.68 -15.65
CA GLY A 150 -15.75 -2.41 -16.17
C GLY A 150 -15.67 -1.28 -15.13
N SER A 151 -15.80 -1.55 -13.83
CA SER A 151 -15.61 -0.56 -12.77
C SER A 151 -14.18 -0.58 -12.21
N LEU A 152 -13.69 0.61 -11.85
CA LEU A 152 -12.39 0.79 -11.22
C LEU A 152 -12.32 0.11 -9.85
N LEU A 153 -11.11 -0.31 -9.48
CA LEU A 153 -10.82 -0.62 -8.09
C LEU A 153 -10.87 0.65 -7.25
N SER A 154 -11.35 0.53 -6.01
CA SER A 154 -11.31 1.64 -5.07
C SER A 154 -9.87 1.91 -4.59
N PRO A 155 -9.60 3.08 -4.00
CA PRO A 155 -8.33 3.32 -3.30
C PRO A 155 -8.00 2.25 -2.25
N SER A 156 -9.00 1.71 -1.54
CA SER A 156 -8.79 0.64 -0.56
C SER A 156 -8.39 -0.69 -1.19
N ASP A 157 -8.91 -1.02 -2.36
CA ASP A 157 -8.48 -2.21 -3.13
C ASP A 157 -7.04 -2.10 -3.60
N VAL A 158 -6.64 -0.93 -4.10
CA VAL A 158 -5.25 -0.65 -4.50
C VAL A 158 -4.33 -0.68 -3.28
N ALA A 159 -4.73 -0.07 -2.17
CA ALA A 159 -4.00 -0.12 -0.91
C ALA A 159 -3.81 -1.57 -0.44
N ARG A 160 -4.86 -2.39 -0.44
CA ARG A 160 -4.79 -3.82 -0.10
C ARG A 160 -3.80 -4.56 -0.99
N ARG A 161 -3.78 -4.29 -2.30
CA ARG A 161 -2.79 -4.86 -3.22
C ARG A 161 -1.36 -4.42 -2.87
N ALA A 162 -1.16 -3.15 -2.53
CA ALA A 162 0.12 -2.64 -2.07
C ALA A 162 0.58 -3.32 -0.77
N TYR A 163 -0.32 -3.57 0.19
CA TYR A 163 -0.01 -4.33 1.41
C TYR A 163 0.35 -5.78 1.11
N LEU A 164 -0.38 -6.47 0.23
CA LEU A 164 -0.06 -7.85 -0.17
C LEU A 164 1.28 -7.94 -0.91
N PHE A 165 1.63 -6.92 -1.69
CA PHE A 165 2.95 -6.85 -2.34
C PHE A 165 4.08 -6.69 -1.33
N ASN A 166 3.87 -5.87 -0.29
CA ASN A 166 4.86 -5.59 0.75
C ASN A 166 4.94 -6.66 1.85
N ASN A 167 3.90 -7.46 2.02
CA ASN A 167 3.80 -8.47 3.08
C ASN A 167 3.58 -9.85 2.46
N PRO A 168 4.66 -10.57 2.07
CA PRO A 168 4.53 -11.89 1.46
C PRO A 168 3.94 -12.91 2.44
N LEU A 169 3.24 -13.90 1.89
CA LEU A 169 2.66 -14.98 2.68
C LEU A 169 3.76 -15.77 3.41
N LEU A 170 3.58 -15.97 4.71
CA LEU A 170 4.45 -16.79 5.54
C LEU A 170 3.91 -18.23 5.58
N ALA A 171 4.75 -19.20 5.21
CA ALA A 171 4.44 -20.61 5.33
C ALA A 171 5.14 -21.20 6.57
N VAL A 172 4.37 -21.84 7.45
CA VAL A 172 4.88 -22.48 8.67
C VAL A 172 4.48 -23.94 8.67
N THR A 173 5.42 -24.83 9.00
CA THR A 173 5.14 -26.26 9.16
C THR A 173 4.65 -26.53 10.58
N THR A 174 3.56 -27.29 10.72
CA THR A 174 2.99 -27.64 12.04
C THR A 174 3.15 -29.15 12.28
N SER A 175 3.39 -29.55 13.53
CA SER A 175 3.44 -30.97 13.93
C SER A 175 2.05 -31.60 14.09
N HIS A 176 1.03 -30.76 14.25
CA HIS A 176 -0.37 -31.17 14.36
C HIS A 176 -1.15 -30.56 13.20
N PRO A 177 -1.75 -31.36 12.32
CA PRO A 177 -2.66 -30.84 11.32
C PRO A 177 -3.81 -30.14 12.06
N ALA A 178 -3.99 -28.84 11.82
CA ALA A 178 -5.14 -28.13 12.35
C ALA A 178 -6.41 -28.77 11.76
N ALA A 179 -7.35 -29.18 12.61
CA ALA A 179 -8.61 -29.79 12.16
C ALA A 179 -9.43 -28.84 11.27
N GLN A 180 -9.23 -27.53 11.45
CA GLN A 180 -9.81 -26.45 10.65
C GLN A 180 -8.78 -25.33 10.47
N PRO A 181 -8.82 -24.58 9.35
CA PRO A 181 -8.02 -23.37 9.21
C PRO A 181 -8.36 -22.39 10.33
N PRO A 182 -7.36 -21.67 10.89
CA PRO A 182 -7.64 -20.66 11.91
C PRO A 182 -8.57 -19.58 11.35
N ALA A 183 -9.56 -19.17 12.15
CA ALA A 183 -10.45 -18.07 11.80
C ALA A 183 -9.65 -16.77 11.66
N ALA A 184 -10.12 -15.84 10.82
CA ALA A 184 -9.52 -14.52 10.75
C ALA A 184 -9.69 -13.81 12.10
N LEU A 185 -8.65 -13.12 12.55
CA LEU A 185 -8.68 -12.41 13.83
C LEU A 185 -9.76 -11.32 13.83
N LEU A 186 -9.95 -10.65 12.70
CA LEU A 186 -10.91 -9.58 12.47
C LEU A 186 -11.43 -9.63 11.03
N HIS A 187 -12.71 -9.32 10.86
CA HIS A 187 -13.32 -8.98 9.58
C HIS A 187 -13.76 -7.52 9.59
N VAL A 188 -13.44 -6.79 8.52
CA VAL A 188 -13.81 -5.38 8.33
C VAL A 188 -14.34 -5.16 6.91
N PRO A 189 -15.13 -4.09 6.68
CA PRO A 189 -15.61 -3.74 5.34
C PRO A 189 -14.47 -3.32 4.42
N ASP A 190 -14.69 -3.41 3.10
CA ASP A 190 -13.65 -3.18 2.09
C ASP A 190 -13.05 -1.75 2.10
N ASN A 191 -13.77 -0.74 2.61
CA ASN A 191 -13.29 0.64 2.70
C ASN A 191 -12.41 0.90 3.95
N ILE A 192 -12.24 -0.11 4.81
CA ILE A 192 -11.45 -0.02 6.04
C ILE A 192 -10.13 -0.79 5.88
N VAL A 193 -9.03 -0.15 6.22
CA VAL A 193 -7.71 -0.77 6.25
C VAL A 193 -7.23 -0.83 7.70
N ILE A 194 -6.99 -2.05 8.20
CA ILE A 194 -6.38 -2.27 9.51
C ILE A 194 -4.88 -2.04 9.37
N GLU A 195 -4.35 -1.07 10.11
CA GLU A 195 -2.94 -0.75 10.14
C GLU A 195 -2.21 -1.48 11.26
N THR A 196 -2.86 -1.64 12.41
CA THR A 196 -2.20 -2.17 13.61
C THR A 196 -3.13 -3.06 14.39
N ILE A 197 -2.60 -4.22 14.79
CA ILE A 197 -3.19 -5.07 15.81
C ILE A 197 -2.07 -5.35 16.82
N LYS A 198 -2.29 -5.02 18.09
CA LYS A 198 -1.32 -5.29 19.15
C LYS A 198 -2.01 -5.52 20.49
N GLN A 199 -1.30 -6.07 21.47
CA GLN A 199 -1.76 -6.04 22.87
C GLN A 199 -1.77 -4.59 23.37
N ALA A 200 -2.75 -4.23 24.22
CA ALA A 200 -2.76 -2.95 24.92
C ALA A 200 -1.48 -2.77 25.77
N GLU A 201 -0.98 -1.54 25.91
CA GLU A 201 0.24 -1.27 26.68
C GLU A 201 0.11 -1.66 28.15
N ASP A 202 -1.08 -1.54 28.73
CA ASP A 202 -1.39 -1.97 30.09
C ASP A 202 -1.66 -3.50 30.20
N GLY A 203 -1.52 -4.23 29.09
CA GLY A 203 -1.72 -5.67 28.99
C GLY A 203 -3.18 -6.12 28.89
N ASN A 204 -4.16 -5.22 29.03
CA ASN A 204 -5.57 -5.58 29.10
C ASN A 204 -6.29 -5.36 27.74
N GLY A 205 -6.45 -6.44 26.98
CA GLY A 205 -7.16 -6.43 25.70
C GLY A 205 -6.26 -6.20 24.49
N VAL A 206 -6.91 -6.12 23.33
CA VAL A 206 -6.28 -5.98 22.02
C VAL A 206 -6.62 -4.61 21.43
N ILE A 207 -5.59 -3.88 21.01
CA ILE A 207 -5.71 -2.63 20.30
C ILE A 207 -5.74 -2.90 18.81
N VAL A 208 -6.77 -2.36 18.15
CA VAL A 208 -6.95 -2.41 16.70
C VAL A 208 -7.00 -0.97 16.19
N ARG A 209 -6.05 -0.60 15.35
CA ARG A 209 -6.04 0.70 14.67
C ARG A 209 -6.31 0.51 13.19
N PHE A 210 -7.28 1.25 12.68
CA PHE A 210 -7.65 1.24 11.27
C PHE A 210 -8.02 2.63 10.80
N TYR A 211 -8.13 2.79 9.48
CA TYR A 211 -8.56 4.04 8.87
C TYR A 211 -9.51 3.79 7.69
N GLU A 212 -10.35 4.78 7.41
CA GLU A 212 -11.20 4.82 6.23
C GLU A 212 -10.36 5.26 5.01
N CYS A 213 -10.34 4.46 3.94
CA CYS A 213 -9.41 4.67 2.83
C CYS A 213 -10.07 5.29 1.57
N ASN A 214 -11.39 5.30 1.47
CA ASN A 214 -12.13 5.67 0.25
C ASN A 214 -12.76 7.07 0.31
N ARG A 215 -12.49 7.87 1.35
CA ARG A 215 -13.13 9.17 1.61
C ARG A 215 -14.66 9.05 1.77
N GLN A 216 -15.12 7.96 2.36
CA GLN A 216 -16.54 7.68 2.59
C GLN A 216 -16.92 7.90 4.06
N ARG A 217 -18.21 8.15 4.28
CA ARG A 217 -18.82 8.19 5.62
C ARG A 217 -19.82 7.05 5.76
N GLY A 218 -20.06 6.63 6.99
CA GLY A 218 -21.20 5.76 7.31
C GLY A 218 -20.88 4.77 8.42
N LEU A 219 -21.87 3.91 8.68
CA LEU A 219 -21.77 2.85 9.67
C LEU A 219 -20.86 1.73 9.15
N VAL A 220 -19.86 1.37 9.95
CA VAL A 220 -19.00 0.21 9.70
C VAL A 220 -19.16 -0.81 10.82
N THR A 221 -19.14 -2.08 10.45
CA THR A 221 -19.22 -3.20 11.39
C THR A 221 -17.90 -3.95 11.35
N LEU A 222 -17.24 -4.04 12.50
CA LEU A 222 -16.06 -4.88 12.70
C LEU A 222 -16.49 -6.14 13.44
N GLN A 223 -16.12 -7.30 12.91
CA GLN A 223 -16.41 -8.59 13.52
C GLN A 223 -15.13 -9.25 14.01
N ALA A 224 -15.05 -9.56 15.30
CA ALA A 224 -13.92 -10.26 15.89
C ALA A 224 -14.03 -11.78 15.70
N GLY A 225 -12.89 -12.44 15.47
CA GLY A 225 -12.76 -13.90 15.43
C GLY A 225 -12.80 -14.58 16.81
N PHE A 226 -13.04 -13.80 17.88
CA PHE A 226 -13.10 -14.24 19.27
C PHE A 226 -14.29 -13.58 19.98
N ALA A 227 -14.73 -14.18 21.09
CA ALA A 227 -15.83 -13.65 21.89
C ALA A 227 -15.45 -12.29 22.50
N LEU A 228 -16.29 -11.28 22.31
CA LEU A 228 -16.07 -9.95 22.86
C LEU A 228 -16.84 -9.78 24.18
N GLU A 229 -16.14 -9.31 25.21
CA GLU A 229 -16.75 -8.87 26.46
C GLU A 229 -17.15 -7.39 26.37
N ALA A 230 -16.23 -6.56 25.87
CA ALA A 230 -16.43 -5.13 25.73
C ALA A 230 -15.55 -4.56 24.61
N ALA A 231 -15.96 -3.42 24.08
CA ALA A 231 -15.18 -2.65 23.12
C ALA A 231 -15.22 -1.17 23.50
N TYR A 232 -14.07 -0.49 23.34
CA TYR A 232 -13.94 0.93 23.62
C TYR A 232 -13.34 1.64 22.41
N LEU A 233 -13.87 2.81 22.09
CA LEU A 233 -13.17 3.79 21.27
C LEU A 233 -12.08 4.43 22.12
N CYS A 234 -10.87 4.49 21.57
CA CYS A 234 -9.70 5.05 22.25
C CYS A 234 -9.05 6.14 21.40
N ASN A 235 -8.30 7.01 22.08
CA ASN A 235 -7.34 7.88 21.40
C ASN A 235 -6.09 7.11 20.95
N LEU A 236 -5.13 7.80 20.33
CA LEU A 236 -3.90 7.17 19.84
C LEU A 236 -2.97 6.65 20.95
N LEU A 237 -3.18 7.09 22.20
CA LEU A 237 -2.47 6.65 23.41
C LEU A 237 -3.22 5.55 24.17
N GLU A 238 -4.26 4.95 23.56
CA GLU A 238 -5.01 3.82 24.12
C GLU A 238 -5.89 4.18 25.34
N GLU A 239 -6.09 5.47 25.58
CA GLU A 239 -7.00 5.95 26.61
C GLU A 239 -8.44 5.83 26.11
N ASN A 240 -9.31 5.19 26.90
CA ASN A 240 -10.71 4.96 26.53
C ASN A 240 -11.50 6.29 26.54
N GLU A 241 -12.14 6.60 25.42
CA GLU A 241 -12.99 7.79 25.27
C GLU A 241 -14.48 7.43 25.39
N ALA A 242 -14.91 6.32 24.81
CA ALA A 242 -16.30 5.89 24.82
C ALA A 242 -16.43 4.37 24.76
N ALA A 243 -17.39 3.81 25.49
CA ALA A 243 -17.79 2.41 25.32
C ALA A 243 -18.62 2.26 24.04
N LEU A 244 -18.35 1.19 23.28
CA LEU A 244 -19.10 0.82 22.09
C LEU A 244 -20.05 -0.33 22.39
N LEU A 245 -21.20 -0.35 21.72
CA LEU A 245 -22.15 -1.45 21.85
C LEU A 245 -21.56 -2.69 21.15
N VAL A 246 -21.47 -3.78 21.91
CA VAL A 246 -21.06 -5.10 21.40
C VAL A 246 -22.31 -5.95 21.19
N THR A 247 -22.47 -6.50 19.99
CA THR A 247 -23.56 -7.45 19.67
C THR A 247 -22.94 -8.76 19.22
N GLY A 248 -22.86 -9.75 20.13
CA GLY A 248 -22.10 -10.98 19.87
C GLY A 248 -20.60 -10.68 19.74
N ASN A 249 -20.03 -10.89 18.55
CA ASN A 249 -18.62 -10.57 18.27
C ASN A 249 -18.47 -9.33 17.39
N GLU A 250 -19.51 -8.51 17.26
CA GLU A 250 -19.53 -7.35 16.38
C GLU A 250 -19.50 -6.04 17.16
N VAL A 251 -18.79 -5.07 16.60
CA VAL A 251 -18.71 -3.69 17.05
C VAL A 251 -19.11 -2.78 15.90
N GLN A 252 -20.08 -1.90 16.13
CA GLN A 252 -20.54 -0.93 15.15
C GLN A 252 -20.17 0.49 15.54
N LEU A 253 -19.75 1.28 14.56
CA LEU A 253 -19.43 2.69 14.74
C LEU A 253 -19.61 3.47 13.44
N GLU A 254 -19.95 4.75 13.57
CA GLU A 254 -19.98 5.69 12.46
C GLU A 254 -18.57 6.21 12.18
N ILE A 255 -18.14 6.14 10.92
CA ILE A 255 -16.84 6.65 10.49
C ILE A 255 -16.98 7.87 9.57
N ARG A 256 -16.02 8.79 9.67
CA ARG A 256 -15.88 9.97 8.79
C ARG A 256 -14.82 9.70 7.72
N PRO A 257 -14.83 10.46 6.61
CA PRO A 257 -13.83 10.33 5.55
C PRO A 257 -12.40 10.44 6.10
N PHE A 258 -11.54 9.48 5.78
CA PHE A 258 -10.15 9.38 6.28
C PHE A 258 -9.99 9.40 7.82
N GLN A 259 -11.03 9.05 8.57
CA GLN A 259 -10.90 8.97 10.02
C GLN A 259 -10.02 7.80 10.41
N ILE A 260 -9.05 8.08 11.29
CA ILE A 260 -8.27 7.05 11.99
C ILE A 260 -9.03 6.70 13.26
N VAL A 261 -9.22 5.41 13.50
CA VAL A 261 -9.92 4.88 14.66
C VAL A 261 -8.99 3.92 15.38
N THR A 262 -8.92 4.07 16.71
CA THR A 262 -8.29 3.08 17.59
C THR A 262 -9.38 2.46 18.45
N LEU A 263 -9.54 1.14 18.37
CA LEU A 263 -10.44 0.37 19.21
C LEU A 263 -9.65 -0.47 20.19
N ARG A 264 -10.15 -0.57 21.41
CA ARG A 264 -9.71 -1.55 22.39
C ARG A 264 -10.78 -2.62 22.55
N LEU A 265 -10.41 -3.86 22.25
CA LEU A 265 -11.29 -5.02 22.31
C LEU A 265 -10.90 -5.88 23.52
N LEU A 266 -11.85 -6.14 24.42
CA LEU A 266 -11.68 -7.06 25.53
C LEU A 266 -12.28 -8.42 25.13
N ALA A 267 -11.47 -9.47 25.21
CA ALA A 267 -11.94 -10.83 24.95
C ALA A 267 -12.70 -11.37 26.16
N ALA A 268 -13.83 -12.03 25.93
CA ALA A 268 -14.54 -12.76 26.96
C ALA A 268 -13.72 -13.99 27.40
N GLN A 269 -13.78 -14.30 28.70
CA GLN A 269 -13.16 -15.49 29.30
C GLN A 269 -13.88 -16.78 28.91
#